data_AF-A0A2N6IJK3-F1
#
_entry.id   AF-A0A2N6IJK3-F1
#
_cell.length_a   1.000
_cell.length_b   1.000
_cell.length_c   1.000
_cell.angle_alpha   90.00
_cell.angle_beta   90.00
_cell.angle_gamma   90.00
#
_symmetry.space_group_name_H-M   'P 1'
#
loop_
_entity.id
_entity.type
_entity.pdbx_description
1 polymer ?
#
loop_
_entity_poly.entity_id
_entity_poly.type
_entity_poly.pdbx_seq_one_letter_code
_entity_poly.pdbx_strand_id
1 'polypeptide(L)'
;MAIPTIQIAGANGAAGTNGVAGTPGNAGNAAQQGSSSGGKNPTCVNAVAATDGTKGSDGGTGSAGADGTITQSGVFHLGAVSGVVQVVYGGGTGGNGGNGAAGGNGGNGGAGAAAASPCGVLPAGTGGAGSNGSDGQNGGKGGNGPNIVVYYTSMAPGTTFSMDTSVLSGGTGGVAGAGGTGGTGTTPGATGSPGKAGQAGASGLAGNLSVRSEAAPQ
;
A
#
# COMPACT_ATOMS: atom_id res chain seq x y z
N MET A 1 -2.97 46.97 -6.35
CA MET A 1 -2.56 46.68 -7.74
C MET A 1 -2.49 45.16 -7.84
N ALA A 2 -3.20 44.55 -8.80
CA ALA A 2 -3.19 43.09 -8.94
C ALA A 2 -1.85 42.63 -9.52
N ILE A 3 -1.24 41.62 -8.90
CA ILE A 3 -0.02 40.98 -9.41
C ILE A 3 -0.43 40.12 -10.61
N PRO A 4 0.14 40.32 -11.81
CA PRO A 4 -0.09 39.41 -12.92
C PRO A 4 0.42 38.01 -12.56
N THR A 5 -0.47 37.03 -12.58
CA THR A 5 -0.16 35.63 -12.26
C THR A 5 -0.39 34.75 -13.47
N ILE A 6 0.64 33.99 -13.85
CA ILE A 6 0.53 32.88 -14.80
C ILE A 6 0.44 31.61 -13.96
N GLN A 7 -0.66 30.86 -14.09
CA GLN A 7 -0.89 29.63 -13.32
C GLN A 7 -0.86 28.40 -14.23
N ILE A 8 0.00 27.44 -13.88
CA ILE A 8 0.07 26.12 -14.53
C ILE A 8 -0.11 25.04 -13.46
N ALA A 9 -1.16 24.23 -13.59
CA ALA A 9 -1.46 23.18 -12.62
C ALA A 9 -1.31 21.80 -13.24
N GLY A 10 -0.51 20.97 -12.60
CA GLY A 10 -0.42 19.55 -12.80
C GLY A 10 -1.59 18.79 -12.18
N ALA A 11 -1.74 17.51 -12.53
CA ALA A 11 -2.70 16.62 -11.89
C ALA A 11 -1.99 15.69 -10.91
N ASN A 12 -2.51 15.61 -9.69
CA ASN A 12 -2.01 14.67 -8.68
C ASN A 12 -2.18 13.23 -9.15
N GLY A 13 -1.23 12.39 -8.77
CA GLY A 13 -1.32 10.95 -8.94
C GLY A 13 -2.42 10.37 -8.07
N ALA A 14 -3.17 9.42 -8.63
CA ALA A 14 -4.15 8.63 -7.88
C ALA A 14 -3.46 7.80 -6.78
N ALA A 15 -4.08 7.72 -5.61
CA ALA A 15 -3.63 6.82 -4.57
C ALA A 15 -3.80 5.34 -5.00
N GLY A 16 -2.87 4.51 -4.58
CA GLY A 16 -2.96 3.07 -4.71
C GLY A 16 -4.07 2.49 -3.83
N THR A 17 -4.61 1.35 -4.24
CA THR A 17 -5.61 0.61 -3.48
C THR A 17 -4.93 -0.26 -2.44
N ASN A 18 -5.51 -0.36 -1.24
CA ASN A 18 -5.02 -1.28 -0.22
C ASN A 18 -5.27 -2.74 -0.62
N GLY A 19 -4.41 -3.63 -0.13
CA GLY A 19 -4.66 -5.07 -0.23
C GLY A 19 -5.88 -5.50 0.60
N VAL A 20 -6.41 -6.68 0.27
CA VAL A 20 -7.52 -7.31 1.02
C VAL A 20 -6.95 -8.29 2.05
N ALA A 21 -7.44 -8.24 3.28
CA ALA A 21 -6.98 -9.14 4.34
C ALA A 21 -7.21 -10.61 3.98
N GLY A 22 -6.26 -11.46 4.39
CA GLY A 22 -6.39 -12.91 4.30
C GLY A 22 -7.50 -13.43 5.21
N THR A 23 -8.14 -14.51 4.78
CA THR A 23 -9.16 -15.22 5.53
C THR A 23 -8.53 -16.17 6.56
N PRO A 24 -9.13 -16.32 7.75
CA PRO A 24 -8.71 -17.34 8.70
C PRO A 24 -8.78 -18.76 8.12
N GLY A 25 -7.96 -19.65 8.64
CA GLY A 25 -8.07 -21.09 8.42
C GLY A 25 -9.23 -21.69 9.22
N ASN A 26 -9.74 -22.81 8.75
CA ASN A 26 -10.79 -23.55 9.43
C ASN A 26 -10.24 -24.29 10.64
N ALA A 27 -11.01 -24.32 11.72
CA ALA A 27 -10.70 -25.17 12.86
C ALA A 27 -10.80 -26.65 12.46
N GLY A 28 -9.97 -27.47 13.10
CA GLY A 28 -10.05 -28.92 13.01
C GLY A 28 -11.24 -29.47 13.79
N ASN A 29 -11.75 -30.61 13.33
CA ASN A 29 -12.82 -31.33 14.00
C ASN A 29 -12.28 -32.00 15.27
N ALA A 30 -13.04 -31.93 16.36
CA ALA A 30 -12.70 -32.64 17.58
C ALA A 30 -12.75 -34.16 17.37
N ALA A 31 -11.93 -34.88 18.15
CA ALA A 31 -11.95 -36.33 18.19
C ALA A 31 -13.33 -36.83 18.67
N GLN A 32 -13.79 -37.94 18.10
CA GLN A 32 -14.97 -38.65 18.58
C GLN A 32 -14.52 -39.88 19.35
N GLN A 33 -14.93 -39.97 20.60
CA GLN A 33 -14.62 -41.11 21.45
C GLN A 33 -15.29 -42.37 20.88
N GLY A 34 -14.49 -43.43 20.69
CA GLY A 34 -15.02 -44.74 20.32
C GLY A 34 -15.75 -45.42 21.48
N SER A 35 -16.44 -46.51 21.17
CA SER A 35 -17.11 -47.36 22.15
C SER A 35 -16.47 -48.74 22.22
N SER A 36 -16.68 -49.45 23.33
CA SER A 36 -16.28 -50.84 23.49
C SER A 36 -17.20 -51.76 22.69
N SER A 37 -16.65 -52.73 21.94
CA SER A 37 -17.43 -53.78 21.27
C SER A 37 -18.04 -54.81 22.24
N GLY A 38 -17.69 -54.76 23.52
CA GLY A 38 -18.18 -55.68 24.55
C GLY A 38 -17.52 -57.07 24.51
N GLY A 39 -17.96 -57.96 25.41
CA GLY A 39 -17.44 -59.34 25.51
C GLY A 39 -16.15 -59.49 26.31
N LYS A 40 -15.59 -60.72 26.33
CA LYS A 40 -14.39 -61.06 27.13
C LYS A 40 -13.09 -60.45 26.61
N ASN A 41 -13.09 -59.84 25.42
CA ASN A 41 -11.96 -59.14 24.80
C ASN A 41 -12.48 -57.93 24.01
N PRO A 42 -12.91 -56.86 24.69
CA PRO A 42 -13.49 -55.71 24.03
C PRO A 42 -12.45 -54.99 23.15
N THR A 43 -12.86 -54.59 21.96
CA THR A 43 -12.11 -53.73 21.04
C THR A 43 -12.76 -52.35 20.95
N CYS A 44 -11.99 -51.33 20.57
CA CYS A 44 -12.57 -50.02 20.32
C CYS A 44 -13.17 -49.95 18.91
N VAL A 45 -14.38 -49.42 18.81
CA VAL A 45 -15.07 -49.19 17.53
C VAL A 45 -15.50 -47.73 17.41
N ASN A 46 -15.56 -47.21 16.18
CA ASN A 46 -16.04 -45.86 15.84
C ASN A 46 -15.25 -44.69 16.47
N ALA A 47 -14.01 -44.91 16.90
CA ALA A 47 -13.13 -43.82 17.28
C ALA A 47 -12.71 -43.02 16.05
N VAL A 48 -12.81 -41.68 16.13
CA VAL A 48 -12.35 -40.76 15.08
C VAL A 48 -11.34 -39.81 15.70
N ALA A 49 -10.15 -39.72 15.12
CA ALA A 49 -9.13 -38.77 15.58
C ALA A 49 -9.56 -37.32 15.34
N ALA A 50 -9.04 -36.41 16.16
CA ALA A 50 -9.15 -34.99 15.88
C ALA A 50 -8.41 -34.67 14.57
N THR A 51 -8.86 -33.64 13.86
CA THR A 51 -8.14 -33.13 12.70
C THR A 51 -7.36 -31.88 13.05
N ASP A 52 -6.33 -31.59 12.28
CA ASP A 52 -5.59 -30.34 12.38
C ASP A 52 -6.45 -29.15 11.92
N GLY A 53 -6.08 -27.96 12.38
CA GLY A 53 -6.59 -26.72 11.80
C GLY A 53 -5.91 -26.43 10.47
N THR A 54 -6.60 -25.73 9.57
CA THR A 54 -6.03 -25.38 8.26
C THR A 54 -5.22 -24.09 8.34
N LYS A 55 -4.30 -23.89 7.39
CA LYS A 55 -3.61 -22.62 7.21
C LYS A 55 -4.60 -21.51 6.85
N GLY A 56 -4.35 -20.27 7.28
CA GLY A 56 -5.06 -19.09 6.77
C GLY A 56 -4.71 -18.79 5.30
N SER A 57 -5.32 -17.81 4.66
CA SER A 57 -4.87 -17.32 3.34
C SER A 57 -3.94 -16.11 3.48
N ASP A 58 -3.04 -15.92 2.52
CA ASP A 58 -2.14 -14.76 2.51
C ASP A 58 -2.94 -13.45 2.31
N GLY A 59 -2.37 -12.34 2.78
CA GLY A 59 -2.91 -11.02 2.48
C GLY A 59 -2.83 -10.72 0.99
N GLY A 60 -3.87 -10.13 0.41
CA GLY A 60 -3.88 -9.66 -0.97
C GLY A 60 -2.95 -8.45 -1.17
N THR A 61 -2.43 -8.27 -2.37
CA THR A 61 -1.55 -7.13 -2.71
C THR A 61 -2.36 -5.87 -3.00
N GLY A 62 -1.89 -4.72 -2.51
CA GLY A 62 -2.38 -3.42 -2.95
C GLY A 62 -1.87 -3.03 -4.34
N SER A 63 -2.11 -1.78 -4.75
CA SER A 63 -1.50 -1.18 -5.95
C SER A 63 -0.61 0.01 -5.61
N ALA A 64 0.36 0.31 -6.49
CA ALA A 64 1.21 1.48 -6.36
C ALA A 64 0.41 2.77 -6.55
N GLY A 65 0.89 3.86 -5.95
CA GLY A 65 0.39 5.19 -6.26
C GLY A 65 0.82 5.62 -7.66
N ALA A 66 -0.05 6.33 -8.37
CA ALA A 66 0.29 6.86 -9.68
C ALA A 66 1.20 8.09 -9.55
N ASP A 67 2.00 8.36 -10.58
CA ASP A 67 2.82 9.57 -10.63
C ASP A 67 1.92 10.81 -10.80
N GLY A 68 2.34 11.92 -10.18
CA GLY A 68 1.83 13.24 -10.48
C GLY A 68 2.30 13.70 -11.86
N THR A 69 1.54 14.58 -12.49
CA THR A 69 1.83 15.06 -13.86
C THR A 69 1.95 16.56 -13.89
N ILE A 70 2.57 17.09 -14.95
CA ILE A 70 2.44 18.49 -15.35
C ILE A 70 1.65 18.53 -16.65
N THR A 71 0.65 19.41 -16.72
CA THR A 71 -0.27 19.42 -17.87
C THR A 71 0.24 20.29 -19.02
N GLN A 72 1.10 21.29 -18.75
CA GLN A 72 1.56 22.25 -19.76
C GLN A 72 2.98 22.75 -19.48
N SER A 73 3.74 22.98 -20.56
CA SER A 73 4.87 23.90 -20.64
C SER A 73 4.51 24.98 -21.65
N GLY A 74 5.05 26.19 -21.51
CA GLY A 74 4.51 27.32 -22.26
C GLY A 74 5.50 28.43 -22.54
N VAL A 75 5.28 29.07 -23.70
CA VAL A 75 5.86 30.36 -24.05
C VAL A 75 4.77 31.42 -23.84
N PHE A 76 5.05 32.41 -23.01
CA PHE A 76 4.13 33.50 -22.71
C PHE A 76 4.68 34.79 -23.27
N HIS A 77 3.90 35.47 -24.09
CA HIS A 77 4.23 36.77 -24.65
C HIS A 77 3.53 37.84 -23.83
N LEU A 78 4.31 38.58 -23.04
CA LEU A 78 3.83 39.70 -22.25
C LEU A 78 4.12 41.00 -23.01
N GLY A 79 3.26 41.99 -22.81
CA GLY A 79 3.52 43.35 -23.28
C GLY A 79 4.51 44.08 -22.37
N ALA A 80 4.21 45.33 -22.08
CA ALA A 80 4.92 46.09 -21.07
C ALA A 80 4.63 45.49 -19.68
N VAL A 81 5.67 45.20 -18.91
CA VAL A 81 5.57 44.66 -17.56
C VAL A 81 6.14 45.64 -16.52
N SER A 82 5.49 45.71 -15.37
CA SER A 82 5.92 46.54 -14.24
C SER A 82 5.55 45.87 -12.92
N GLY A 83 6.42 45.98 -11.91
CA GLY A 83 6.18 45.39 -10.59
C GLY A 83 6.51 43.89 -10.54
N VAL A 84 5.84 43.16 -9.66
CA VAL A 84 6.07 41.70 -9.52
C VAL A 84 5.22 40.97 -10.55
N VAL A 85 5.83 40.05 -11.31
CA VAL A 85 5.13 39.07 -12.13
C VAL A 85 5.36 37.69 -11.52
N GLN A 86 4.28 37.00 -11.16
CA GLN A 86 4.37 35.70 -10.53
C GLN A 86 4.06 34.59 -11.54
N VAL A 87 4.99 33.66 -11.71
CA VAL A 87 4.74 32.40 -12.42
C VAL A 87 4.53 31.34 -11.36
N VAL A 88 3.27 30.97 -11.13
CA VAL A 88 2.93 29.88 -10.23
C VAL A 88 2.76 28.64 -11.08
N TYR A 89 3.57 27.61 -10.83
CA TYR A 89 3.18 26.29 -11.27
C TYR A 89 3.23 25.31 -10.12
N GLY A 90 2.23 24.44 -10.09
CA GLY A 90 2.27 23.25 -9.27
C GLY A 90 2.35 22.05 -10.19
N GLY A 91 3.38 21.21 -10.05
CA GLY A 91 3.23 19.85 -10.55
C GLY A 91 2.14 19.12 -9.78
N GLY A 92 1.72 17.97 -10.27
CA GLY A 92 0.94 17.06 -9.44
C GLY A 92 1.82 16.42 -8.38
N THR A 93 1.30 16.24 -7.16
CA THR A 93 1.94 15.36 -6.18
C THR A 93 1.80 13.90 -6.63
N GLY A 94 2.76 13.07 -6.30
CA GLY A 94 2.61 11.62 -6.48
C GLY A 94 1.51 11.06 -5.57
N GLY A 95 0.80 10.04 -6.04
CA GLY A 95 -0.19 9.32 -5.23
C GLY A 95 0.48 8.43 -4.19
N ASN A 96 -0.11 8.26 -3.02
CA ASN A 96 0.40 7.34 -2.01
C ASN A 96 0.25 5.89 -2.49
N GLY A 97 1.20 5.03 -2.15
CA GLY A 97 1.09 3.58 -2.38
C GLY A 97 0.04 2.93 -1.49
N GLY A 98 -0.61 1.90 -1.99
CA GLY A 98 -1.57 1.11 -1.22
C GLY A 98 -0.89 0.30 -0.11
N ASN A 99 -1.52 0.19 1.04
CA ASN A 99 -1.03 -0.64 2.13
C ASN A 99 -1.09 -2.13 1.76
N GLY A 100 -0.14 -2.89 2.26
CA GLY A 100 -0.22 -4.35 2.31
C GLY A 100 -1.33 -4.79 3.26
N ALA A 101 -1.81 -6.00 3.05
CA ALA A 101 -2.88 -6.61 3.82
C ALA A 101 -2.34 -7.63 4.81
N ALA A 102 -3.01 -7.76 5.95
CA ALA A 102 -2.69 -8.79 6.91
C ALA A 102 -2.96 -10.19 6.33
N GLY A 103 -2.09 -11.15 6.65
CA GLY A 103 -2.36 -12.56 6.41
C GLY A 103 -3.42 -13.11 7.36
N GLY A 104 -4.11 -14.16 6.93
CA GLY A 104 -5.11 -14.86 7.73
C GLY A 104 -4.48 -15.69 8.83
N ASN A 105 -5.15 -15.73 9.98
CA ASN A 105 -4.74 -16.60 11.09
C ASN A 105 -4.94 -18.07 10.73
N GLY A 106 -4.13 -18.96 11.27
CA GLY A 106 -4.35 -20.40 11.17
C GLY A 106 -5.53 -20.87 12.02
N GLY A 107 -6.21 -21.92 11.59
CA GLY A 107 -7.28 -22.55 12.35
C GLY A 107 -6.75 -23.34 13.54
N ASN A 108 -7.53 -23.42 14.62
CA ASN A 108 -7.15 -24.25 15.76
C ASN A 108 -7.28 -25.74 15.43
N GLY A 109 -6.42 -26.60 15.99
CA GLY A 109 -6.58 -28.04 15.94
C GLY A 109 -7.81 -28.51 16.73
N GLY A 110 -8.39 -29.63 16.31
CA GLY A 110 -9.53 -30.23 16.99
C GLY A 110 -9.17 -30.72 18.40
N ALA A 111 -10.09 -30.61 19.35
CA ALA A 111 -9.88 -31.13 20.70
C ALA A 111 -9.74 -32.67 20.69
N GLY A 112 -8.87 -33.21 21.54
CA GLY A 112 -8.73 -34.65 21.74
C GLY A 112 -9.88 -35.22 22.58
N ALA A 113 -9.91 -36.54 22.74
CA ALA A 113 -10.87 -37.22 23.60
C ALA A 113 -10.16 -38.12 24.61
N ALA A 114 -10.49 -37.96 25.90
CA ALA A 114 -10.06 -38.91 26.92
C ALA A 114 -10.88 -40.21 26.78
N ALA A 115 -10.26 -41.38 26.96
CA ALA A 115 -11.01 -42.63 27.02
C ALA A 115 -10.43 -43.65 28.00
N ALA A 116 -11.32 -44.51 28.50
CA ALA A 116 -10.99 -45.75 29.20
C ALA A 116 -10.74 -46.89 28.19
N SER A 117 -10.17 -48.00 28.67
CA SER A 117 -9.99 -49.22 27.88
C SER A 117 -11.34 -49.73 27.32
N PRO A 118 -11.41 -50.15 26.04
CA PRO A 118 -10.30 -50.44 25.13
C PRO A 118 -9.86 -49.27 24.21
N CYS A 119 -10.48 -48.09 24.31
CA CYS A 119 -10.34 -47.05 23.29
C CYS A 119 -9.09 -46.17 23.40
N GLY A 120 -8.51 -46.04 24.59
CA GLY A 120 -7.33 -45.21 24.80
C GLY A 120 -7.55 -43.71 24.51
N VAL A 121 -6.56 -42.88 24.82
CA VAL A 121 -6.66 -41.44 24.59
C VAL A 121 -6.52 -41.12 23.10
N LEU A 122 -7.41 -40.30 22.57
CA LEU A 122 -7.29 -39.72 21.23
C LEU A 122 -6.69 -38.31 21.37
N PRO A 123 -5.52 -38.04 20.75
CA PRO A 123 -4.87 -36.74 20.86
C PRO A 123 -5.69 -35.65 20.17
N ALA A 124 -5.45 -34.39 20.58
CA ALA A 124 -5.92 -33.22 19.85
C ALA A 124 -5.13 -33.05 18.53
N GLY A 125 -5.73 -32.35 17.58
CA GLY A 125 -5.06 -31.91 16.36
C GLY A 125 -4.05 -30.78 16.63
N THR A 126 -3.15 -30.58 15.68
CA THR A 126 -2.24 -29.44 15.64
C THR A 126 -2.95 -28.19 15.12
N GLY A 127 -2.43 -27.02 15.48
CA GLY A 127 -2.92 -25.76 14.96
C GLY A 127 -2.41 -25.52 13.53
N GLY A 128 -3.27 -24.99 12.67
CA GLY A 128 -2.91 -24.54 11.34
C GLY A 128 -1.97 -23.34 11.40
N ALA A 129 -1.09 -23.20 10.41
CA ALA A 129 -0.19 -22.05 10.32
C ALA A 129 -0.95 -20.75 9.99
N GLY A 130 -0.46 -19.63 10.51
CA GLY A 130 -0.81 -18.32 10.00
C GLY A 130 -0.25 -18.10 8.59
N SER A 131 -0.73 -17.07 7.93
CA SER A 131 -0.34 -16.74 6.57
C SER A 131 0.37 -15.41 6.47
N ASN A 132 1.08 -15.19 5.38
CA ASN A 132 1.95 -14.02 5.27
C ASN A 132 1.10 -12.77 5.03
N GLY A 133 1.53 -11.65 5.60
CA GLY A 133 1.06 -10.35 5.16
C GLY A 133 1.68 -9.99 3.81
N SER A 134 1.00 -9.16 3.03
CA SER A 134 1.54 -8.65 1.78
C SER A 134 2.35 -7.37 1.97
N ASP A 135 3.20 -7.08 1.00
CA ASP A 135 4.00 -5.85 0.97
C ASP A 135 3.10 -4.62 0.73
N GLY A 136 3.48 -3.51 1.37
CA GLY A 136 3.02 -2.18 0.99
C GLY A 136 3.60 -1.77 -0.36
N GLN A 137 2.83 -1.04 -1.15
CA GLN A 137 3.22 -0.64 -2.50
C GLN A 137 3.90 0.72 -2.51
N ASN A 138 4.68 0.98 -3.55
CA ASN A 138 5.40 2.24 -3.66
C ASN A 138 4.45 3.43 -3.89
N GLY A 139 4.84 4.59 -3.37
CA GLY A 139 4.23 5.86 -3.76
C GLY A 139 4.66 6.27 -5.18
N GLY A 140 3.78 6.99 -5.86
CA GLY A 140 4.08 7.60 -7.15
C GLY A 140 5.02 8.79 -7.00
N LYS A 141 5.75 9.12 -8.06
CA LYS A 141 6.63 10.29 -8.11
C LYS A 141 5.83 11.57 -8.22
N GLY A 142 6.40 12.67 -7.73
CA GLY A 142 5.88 14.01 -8.05
C GLY A 142 6.10 14.34 -9.52
N GLY A 143 5.21 15.15 -10.09
CA GLY A 143 5.39 15.66 -11.46
C GLY A 143 6.61 16.57 -11.54
N ASN A 144 7.36 16.51 -12.64
CA ASN A 144 8.44 17.46 -12.89
C ASN A 144 7.87 18.84 -13.26
N GLY A 145 8.50 19.90 -12.79
CA GLY A 145 8.14 21.27 -13.13
C GLY A 145 8.33 21.55 -14.64
N PRO A 146 7.54 22.48 -15.20
CA PRO A 146 7.60 22.81 -16.62
C PRO A 146 8.78 23.71 -16.98
N ASN A 147 9.09 23.77 -18.28
CA ASN A 147 9.98 24.79 -18.83
C ASN A 147 9.14 25.94 -19.36
N ILE A 148 9.30 27.12 -18.75
CA ILE A 148 8.53 28.32 -19.07
C ILE A 148 9.46 29.37 -19.68
N VAL A 149 9.05 29.91 -20.82
CA VAL A 149 9.70 31.07 -21.43
C VAL A 149 8.73 32.24 -21.40
N VAL A 150 9.14 33.35 -20.82
CA VAL A 150 8.37 34.59 -20.80
C VAL A 150 9.08 35.62 -21.67
N TYR A 151 8.40 36.06 -22.72
CA TYR A 151 8.79 37.20 -23.53
C TYR A 151 8.11 38.47 -23.00
N TYR A 152 8.79 39.62 -23.07
CA TYR A 152 8.21 40.94 -22.74
C TYR A 152 8.61 41.99 -23.78
N THR A 153 7.75 42.97 -24.04
CA THR A 153 8.08 44.07 -24.99
C THR A 153 8.82 45.23 -24.32
N SER A 154 8.54 45.50 -23.04
CA SER A 154 9.30 46.46 -22.22
C SER A 154 9.17 46.14 -20.73
N MET A 155 10.17 46.51 -19.93
CA MET A 155 10.22 46.21 -18.50
C MET A 155 10.52 47.47 -17.69
N ALA A 156 9.63 47.82 -16.76
CA ALA A 156 9.87 48.93 -15.85
C ALA A 156 10.99 48.58 -14.84
N PRO A 157 11.80 49.57 -14.41
CA PRO A 157 12.81 49.35 -13.38
C PRO A 157 12.22 48.71 -12.11
N GLY A 158 12.90 47.71 -11.55
CA GLY A 158 12.45 47.00 -10.35
C GLY A 158 11.44 45.87 -10.57
N THR A 159 11.13 45.53 -11.83
CA THR A 159 10.27 44.38 -12.13
C THR A 159 10.98 43.07 -11.75
N THR A 160 10.28 42.15 -11.09
CA THR A 160 10.80 40.83 -10.70
C THR A 160 9.91 39.70 -11.19
N PHE A 161 10.51 38.55 -11.44
CA PHE A 161 9.81 37.31 -11.76
C PHE A 161 10.11 36.28 -10.68
N SER A 162 9.08 35.61 -10.19
CA SER A 162 9.22 34.53 -9.20
C SER A 162 8.54 33.26 -9.67
N MET A 163 9.12 32.13 -9.31
CA MET A 163 8.59 30.80 -9.57
C MET A 163 8.28 30.10 -8.24
N ASP A 164 7.06 29.57 -8.10
CA ASP A 164 6.71 28.65 -7.00
C ASP A 164 6.95 27.19 -7.45
N THR A 165 7.66 26.41 -6.64
CA THR A 165 7.99 25.00 -6.91
C THR A 165 7.47 24.04 -5.85
N SER A 166 6.56 24.50 -4.99
CA SER A 166 6.12 23.79 -3.78
C SER A 166 5.36 22.47 -4.03
N VAL A 167 4.92 22.19 -5.26
CA VAL A 167 3.96 21.09 -5.56
C VAL A 167 4.57 19.91 -6.33
N LEU A 168 5.83 19.56 -6.03
CA LEU A 168 6.54 18.49 -6.75
C LEU A 168 6.81 17.27 -5.85
N SER A 169 6.11 17.10 -4.72
CA SER A 169 6.40 16.00 -3.80
C SER A 169 5.95 14.63 -4.35
N GLY A 170 6.76 13.60 -4.13
CA GLY A 170 6.33 12.22 -4.31
C GLY A 170 5.31 11.80 -3.24
N GLY A 171 4.54 10.75 -3.54
CA GLY A 171 3.62 10.12 -2.60
C GLY A 171 4.36 9.24 -1.59
N THR A 172 3.75 8.98 -0.45
CA THR A 172 4.32 8.06 0.54
C THR A 172 4.21 6.61 0.07
N GLY A 173 5.12 5.75 0.50
CA GLY A 173 4.94 4.30 0.35
C GLY A 173 3.84 3.78 1.26
N GLY A 174 3.22 2.66 0.87
CA GLY A 174 2.26 1.94 1.68
C GLY A 174 2.92 1.18 2.83
N VAL A 175 2.19 0.99 3.92
CA VAL A 175 2.64 0.21 5.08
C VAL A 175 2.56 -1.29 4.77
N ALA A 176 3.46 -2.09 5.36
CA ALA A 176 3.43 -3.55 5.27
C ALA A 176 2.19 -4.16 5.93
N GLY A 177 1.70 -5.27 5.38
CA GLY A 177 0.73 -6.14 6.03
C GLY A 177 1.38 -7.01 7.12
N ALA A 178 0.69 -7.21 8.24
CA ALA A 178 1.16 -8.13 9.28
C ALA A 178 0.97 -9.60 8.86
N GLY A 179 1.80 -10.51 9.38
CA GLY A 179 1.55 -11.94 9.29
C GLY A 179 0.39 -12.36 10.19
N GLY A 180 -0.37 -13.38 9.77
CA GLY A 180 -1.40 -14.01 10.57
C GLY A 180 -0.80 -14.87 11.68
N THR A 181 -1.49 -14.97 12.82
CA THR A 181 -1.05 -15.83 13.93
C THR A 181 -1.29 -17.30 13.62
N GLY A 182 -0.47 -18.20 14.13
CA GLY A 182 -0.77 -19.63 14.10
C GLY A 182 -1.96 -20.00 14.99
N GLY A 183 -2.67 -21.06 14.63
CA GLY A 183 -3.74 -21.63 15.43
C GLY A 183 -3.21 -22.42 16.63
N THR A 184 -4.04 -22.61 17.65
CA THR A 184 -3.69 -23.42 18.82
C THR A 184 -3.91 -24.90 18.56
N GLY A 185 -3.15 -25.79 19.20
CA GLY A 185 -3.34 -27.25 19.11
C GLY A 185 -2.32 -27.97 19.97
N THR A 186 -2.17 -29.28 19.78
CA THR A 186 -1.08 -30.06 20.43
C THR A 186 0.28 -29.46 20.12
N THR A 187 0.47 -29.06 18.87
CA THR A 187 1.53 -28.16 18.43
C THR A 187 0.87 -26.91 17.86
N PRO A 188 1.19 -25.70 18.38
CA PRO A 188 0.71 -24.46 17.78
C PRO A 188 1.23 -24.29 16.34
N GLY A 189 0.42 -23.71 15.47
CA GLY A 189 0.85 -23.33 14.13
C GLY A 189 1.91 -22.22 14.16
N ALA A 190 2.75 -22.15 13.14
CA ALA A 190 3.68 -21.04 12.99
C ALA A 190 2.95 -19.73 12.65
N THR A 191 3.43 -18.60 13.16
CA THR A 191 3.00 -17.26 12.73
C THR A 191 3.54 -16.97 11.32
N GLY A 192 2.74 -16.34 10.48
CA GLY A 192 3.15 -15.90 9.15
C GLY A 192 4.12 -14.72 9.22
N SER A 193 4.86 -14.49 8.14
CA SER A 193 5.79 -13.36 8.04
C SER A 193 5.03 -12.07 7.71
N PRO A 194 5.40 -10.93 8.31
CA PRO A 194 4.95 -9.63 7.82
C PRO A 194 5.56 -9.31 6.45
N GLY A 195 4.88 -8.47 5.68
CA GLY A 195 5.39 -7.90 4.44
C GLY A 195 6.43 -6.81 4.68
N LYS A 196 6.89 -6.20 3.60
CA LYS A 196 7.78 -5.03 3.58
C LYS A 196 7.00 -3.76 3.32
N ALA A 197 7.46 -2.64 3.87
CA ALA A 197 6.89 -1.33 3.55
C ALA A 197 7.29 -0.91 2.13
N GLY A 198 6.38 -0.20 1.46
CA GLY A 198 6.64 0.40 0.16
C GLY A 198 7.58 1.61 0.28
N GLN A 199 8.26 1.92 -0.81
CA GLN A 199 9.13 3.10 -0.88
C GLN A 199 8.31 4.36 -1.16
N ALA A 200 8.74 5.48 -0.59
CA ALA A 200 8.22 6.78 -0.99
C ALA A 200 8.63 7.10 -2.44
N GLY A 201 7.74 7.77 -3.17
CA GLY A 201 8.04 8.29 -4.49
C GLY A 201 9.04 9.44 -4.40
N ALA A 202 9.87 9.57 -5.43
CA ALA A 202 10.77 10.71 -5.55
C ALA A 202 9.97 11.99 -5.78
N SER A 203 10.44 13.10 -5.22
CA SER A 203 9.98 14.42 -5.64
C SER A 203 10.38 14.68 -7.09
N GLY A 204 9.50 15.37 -7.82
CA GLY A 204 9.77 15.88 -9.15
C GLY A 204 10.84 16.95 -9.15
N LEU A 205 11.48 17.10 -10.31
CA LEU A 205 12.52 18.11 -10.52
C LEU A 205 11.89 19.49 -10.66
N ALA A 206 12.56 20.51 -10.14
CA ALA A 206 12.17 21.90 -10.39
C ALA A 206 12.20 22.19 -11.90
N GLY A 207 11.22 22.96 -12.37
CA GLY A 207 11.17 23.50 -13.72
C GLY A 207 12.10 24.70 -13.91
N ASN A 208 12.09 25.26 -15.12
CA ASN A 208 12.93 26.40 -15.48
C ASN A 208 12.08 27.60 -15.93
N LEU A 209 12.48 28.82 -15.53
CA LEU A 209 11.91 30.07 -16.03
C LEU A 209 12.99 30.84 -16.77
N SER A 210 12.76 31.08 -18.06
CA SER A 210 13.57 31.95 -18.89
C SER A 210 12.78 33.22 -19.19
N VAL A 211 13.35 34.39 -18.91
CA VAL A 211 12.72 35.68 -19.20
C VAL A 211 13.54 36.38 -20.29
N ARG A 212 12.88 36.84 -21.35
CA ARG A 212 13.53 37.36 -22.57
C ARG A 212 12.78 38.60 -23.07
N SER A 213 13.49 39.58 -23.62
CA SER A 213 12.81 40.64 -24.37
C SER A 213 12.40 40.11 -25.74
N GLU A 214 11.21 40.47 -26.21
CA GLU A 214 10.92 40.42 -27.63
C GLU A 214 11.84 41.41 -28.32
N ALA A 215 12.72 40.92 -29.20
CA ALA A 215 13.48 41.81 -30.05
C ALA A 215 12.49 42.65 -30.86
N ALA A 216 12.69 43.97 -30.90
CA ALA A 216 11.94 44.81 -31.82
C ALA A 216 12.12 44.23 -33.24
N PRO A 217 11.05 44.09 -34.04
CA PRO A 217 11.21 43.77 -35.45
C PRO A 217 12.17 44.81 -36.06
N GLN A 218 13.26 44.34 -36.65
CA GLN A 218 14.21 45.19 -37.38
C GLN A 218 13.54 45.83 -38.59
#